data_AF-A0A355WMS7-F1
#
_entry.id   AF-A0A355WMS7-F1
#
_cell.length_a   1.000
_cell.length_b   1.000
_cell.length_c   1.000
_cell.angle_alpha   90.00
_cell.angle_beta   90.00
_cell.angle_gamma   90.00
#
_symmetry.space_group_name_H-M   'P 1'
#
loop_
_entity.id
_entity.type
_entity.pdbx_description
1 polymer ?
#
loop_
_entity_poly.entity_id
_entity_poly.type
_entity_poly.pdbx_seq_one_letter_code
_entity_poly.pdbx_strand_id
1 'polypeptide(L)' 'TTVSDITFKHILLPIWTAVYKYRGKTFRFVVNGQTGTVKGQRPWSWVKITFAVIAGAIIAGVIGYILSQNQ' A
#
# COMPACT_ATOMS: atom_id res chain seq x y z
N THR A 1 6.93 35.60 19.61
CA THR A 1 5.51 35.29 19.88
C THR A 1 5.44 34.19 20.92
N THR A 2 4.88 34.45 22.09
CA THR A 2 4.67 33.44 23.14
C THR A 2 3.26 32.89 23.00
N VAL A 3 3.13 31.56 22.86
CA VAL A 3 1.82 30.88 22.80
C VAL A 3 1.53 30.31 24.18
N SER A 4 0.37 30.66 24.76
CA SER A 4 -0.12 30.19 26.06
C SER A 4 -1.61 29.82 25.97
N ASP A 5 -2.12 29.07 26.97
CA ASP A 5 -3.54 28.63 27.10
C ASP A 5 -4.06 27.61 26.07
N ILE A 6 -3.22 26.63 25.70
CA ILE A 6 -3.66 25.50 24.87
C ILE A 6 -4.54 24.56 25.69
N THR A 7 -5.82 24.47 25.34
CA THR A 7 -6.79 23.53 25.94
C THR A 7 -7.06 22.35 24.99
N PHE A 8 -7.26 21.15 25.56
CA PHE A 8 -7.58 19.95 24.78
C PHE A 8 -9.08 19.63 24.86
N LYS A 9 -9.70 19.34 23.71
CA LYS A 9 -11.05 18.76 23.64
C LYS A 9 -10.97 17.32 23.16
N HIS A 10 -11.51 16.38 23.95
CA HIS A 10 -11.61 14.99 23.53
C HIS A 10 -12.76 14.86 22.50
N ILE A 11 -12.45 14.39 21.29
CA ILE A 11 -13.42 14.19 20.21
C ILE A 11 -13.42 12.71 19.84
N LEU A 12 -14.60 12.10 19.84
CA LEU A 12 -14.79 10.73 19.38
C LEU A 12 -15.06 10.75 17.88
N LEU A 13 -14.06 10.35 17.10
CA LEU A 13 -14.21 10.13 15.66
C LEU A 13 -14.63 8.67 15.42
N PRO A 14 -15.60 8.42 14.52
CA PRO A 14 -16.04 7.07 14.20
C PRO A 14 -14.97 6.37 13.35
N ILE A 15 -14.02 5.72 13.99
CA ILE A 15 -12.93 4.97 13.34
C ILE A 15 -12.87 3.57 13.96
N TRP A 16 -12.84 2.55 13.11
CA TRP A 16 -12.71 1.15 13.50
C TRP A 16 -11.32 0.64 13.16
N THR A 17 -10.64 -0.01 14.10
CA THR A 17 -9.29 -0.57 13.90
C THR A 17 -9.34 -2.09 13.91
N ALA A 18 -8.68 -2.74 12.95
CA ALA A 18 -8.55 -4.20 12.91
C ALA A 18 -7.11 -4.61 12.69
N VAL A 19 -6.71 -5.71 13.34
CA VAL A 19 -5.36 -6.27 13.28
C VAL A 19 -5.44 -7.77 13.07
N TYR A 20 -4.71 -8.28 12.08
CA TYR A 20 -4.62 -9.72 11.81
C TYR A 20 -3.18 -10.13 11.48
N LYS A 21 -2.86 -11.41 11.69
CA LYS A 21 -1.56 -11.98 11.34
C LYS A 21 -1.68 -12.76 10.04
N TYR A 22 -0.73 -12.56 9.14
CA TYR A 22 -0.60 -13.30 7.89
C TYR A 22 0.88 -13.59 7.61
N ARG A 23 1.24 -14.87 7.44
CA ARG A 23 2.62 -15.34 7.22
C ARG A 23 3.62 -14.76 8.23
N GLY A 24 3.26 -14.76 9.52
CA GLY A 24 4.09 -14.21 10.61
C GLY A 24 4.17 -12.69 10.67
N LYS A 25 3.60 -11.96 9.70
CA LYS A 25 3.56 -10.49 9.69
C LYS A 25 2.20 -9.99 10.21
N THR A 26 2.23 -8.91 10.97
CA THR A 26 1.02 -8.27 11.50
C THR A 26 0.56 -7.19 10.53
N PHE A 27 -0.70 -7.26 10.09
CA PHE A 27 -1.33 -6.29 9.22
C PHE A 27 -2.38 -5.53 10.01
N ARG A 28 -2.34 -4.20 9.90
CA ARG A 28 -3.30 -3.29 10.54
C ARG A 28 -4.00 -2.47 9.49
N PHE A 29 -5.30 -2.32 9.65
CA PHE A 29 -6.08 -1.39 8.87
C PHE A 29 -7.11 -0.69 9.74
N VAL A 30 -7.49 0.50 9.29
CA VAL A 30 -8.49 1.36 9.90
C VAL A 30 -9.58 1.62 8.89
N VAL A 31 -10.80 1.70 9.38
CA VAL A 31 -12.00 1.99 8.58
C VAL A 31 -12.62 3.26 9.14
N ASN A 32 -12.85 4.23 8.26
CA ASN A 32 -13.63 5.41 8.60
C ASN A 32 -15.11 5.03 8.64
N GLY A 33 -15.76 5.19 9.79
CA GLY A 33 -17.16 4.83 10.01
C GLY A 33 -18.17 5.79 9.37
N GLN A 34 -17.75 6.96 8.88
CA GLN A 34 -18.60 7.89 8.13
C GLN A 34 -18.54 7.64 6.63
N THR A 35 -17.34 7.42 6.07
CA THR A 35 -17.14 7.29 4.62
C THR A 35 -17.02 5.85 4.14
N GLY A 36 -16.83 4.90 5.05
CA GLY A 36 -16.51 3.51 4.71
C GLY A 36 -15.11 3.30 4.12
N THR A 37 -14.30 4.36 4.01
CA THR A 37 -12.96 4.26 3.42
C THR A 37 -12.04 3.44 4.32
N VAL A 38 -11.28 2.53 3.71
CA VAL A 38 -10.34 1.64 4.40
C VAL A 38 -8.92 2.07 4.08
N LYS A 39 -8.10 2.24 5.12
CA LYS A 39 -6.67 2.54 5.00
C LYS A 39 -5.89 1.54 5.83
N GLY A 40 -4.86 0.94 5.26
CA GLY A 40 -4.05 -0.02 6.00
C GLY A 40 -3.08 -0.79 5.14
N GLN A 41 -2.29 -1.61 5.80
CA GLN A 41 -1.37 -2.52 5.14
C GLN A 41 -2.13 -3.74 4.62
N ARG A 42 -1.77 -4.22 3.42
CA ARG A 42 -2.30 -5.45 2.84
C ARG A 42 -1.19 -6.38 2.40
N PRO A 43 -1.38 -7.70 2.49
CA PRO A 43 -0.43 -8.66 1.95
C PRO A 43 -0.48 -8.59 0.42
N TRP A 44 0.70 -8.41 -0.19
CA TRP A 44 0.84 -8.52 -1.62
C TRP A 44 1.13 -9.96 -2.01
N SER A 45 0.49 -10.43 -3.08
CA SER A 45 0.76 -11.76 -3.62
C SER A 45 2.09 -11.73 -4.38
N TRP A 46 3.10 -12.41 -3.83
CA TRP A 46 4.41 -12.55 -4.45
C TRP A 46 4.28 -13.15 -5.86
N VAL A 47 3.39 -14.12 -6.06
CA VAL A 47 3.12 -14.73 -7.37
C VAL A 47 2.71 -13.69 -8.42
N LYS A 48 1.77 -12.79 -8.08
CA LYS A 48 1.32 -11.75 -9.02
C LYS A 48 2.45 -10.79 -9.38
N ILE A 49 3.28 -10.42 -8.41
CA ILE A 49 4.42 -9.53 -8.64
C ILE A 49 5.48 -10.23 -9.50
N THR A 50 5.83 -11.48 -9.19
CA THR A 50 6.80 -12.26 -9.96
C THR A 50 6.39 -12.38 -11.42
N PHE A 51 5.13 -12.72 -11.72
CA PHE A 51 4.65 -12.77 -13.10
C PHE A 51 4.69 -11.41 -13.80
N ALA A 52 4.32 -10.32 -13.11
CA ALA A 52 4.40 -8.97 -13.68
C ALA A 52 5.84 -8.58 -14.03
N VAL A 53 6.81 -8.92 -13.16
CA VAL A 53 8.23 -8.66 -13.40
C VAL A 53 8.76 -9.51 -14.56
N ILE A 54 8.42 -10.80 -14.62
CA ILE A 54 8.83 -11.69 -15.73
C ILE A 54 8.28 -11.18 -17.05
N ALA A 55 6.99 -10.82 -17.10
CA ALA A 55 6.38 -10.28 -18.32
C ALA A 55 7.06 -8.98 -18.77
N GLY A 56 7.34 -8.06 -17.84
CA GLY A 56 8.08 -6.84 -18.14
C GLY A 56 9.50 -7.10 -18.66
N ALA A 57 10.21 -8.06 -18.07
CA ALA A 57 11.55 -8.45 -18.51
C ALA A 57 11.56 -9.06 -19.92
N ILE A 58 10.57 -9.90 -20.24
CA ILE A 58 10.41 -10.46 -21.59
C ILE A 58 10.17 -9.35 -22.60
N ILE A 59 9.25 -8.42 -22.32
CA ILE A 59 8.96 -7.28 -23.20
C ILE A 59 10.22 -6.44 -23.43
N ALA A 60 10.95 -6.10 -22.37
CA ALA A 60 12.19 -5.35 -22.47
C ALA A 60 13.25 -6.10 -23.30
N GLY A 61 13.38 -7.41 -23.11
CA GLY A 61 14.28 -8.27 -23.87
C GLY A 61 13.94 -8.31 -25.37
N VAL A 62 12.66 -8.44 -25.71
CA VAL A 62 12.19 -8.42 -27.11
C VAL A 62 12.48 -7.06 -27.76
N ILE A 63 12.17 -5.96 -27.08
CA ILE A 63 12.45 -4.61 -27.59
C ILE A 63 13.96 -4.42 -27.79
N GLY A 64 14.78 -4.80 -26.80
CA GLY A 64 16.23 -4.70 -26.88
C GLY A 64 16.81 -5.53 -28.03
N TYR A 65 16.30 -6.75 -28.24
CA TYR A 65 16.69 -7.60 -29.36
C TYR A 65 16.36 -6.96 -30.71
N ILE A 66 15.14 -6.44 -30.89
CA ILE A 66 14.72 -5.78 -32.13
C ILE A 66 15.61 -4.55 -32.40
N LEU A 67 15.86 -3.73 -31.38
CA LEU A 67 16.72 -2.55 -31.52
C LEU A 67 18.16 -2.94 -31.89
N SER A 68 18.69 -4.01 -31.31
CA SER A 68 20.01 -4.54 -31.63
C SER A 68 20.13 -5.09 -33.06
N GLN A 69 19.04 -5.57 -33.66
CA GLN A 69 19.02 -6.05 -35.06
C GLN A 69 18.91 -4.90 -36.07
N ASN A 70 18.34 -3.78 -35.65
CA ASN A 70 18.14 -2.58 -36.48
C ASN A 70 19.34 -1.61 -36.45
N GLN A 71 20.44 -2.00 -35.80
CA GLN A 71 21.67 -1.22 -35.68
C GLN A 71 22.78 -1.88 -36.50
#